data_AF-A0A2X2BSM6-F1
#
_entry.id   AF-A0A2X2BSM6-F1
#
_cell.length_a   1.000
_cell.length_b   1.000
_cell.length_c   1.000
_cell.angle_alpha   90.00
_cell.angle_beta   90.00
_cell.angle_gamma   90.00
#
_symmetry.space_group_name_H-M   'P 1'
#
loop_
_entity.id
_entity.type
_entity.pdbx_description
1 polymer ?
#
loop_
_entity_poly.entity_id
_entity_poly.type
_entity_poly.pdbx_seq_one_letter_code
_entity_poly.pdbx_strand_id
1 'polypeptide(L)' 'MKKNLTLLMVSHSLEDAHKIAPRALVIDNGTIVYDGNTASLIKGEVDQSLLLGIPFN' A
#
# COMPACT_ATOMS: atom_id res chain seq x y z
N MET A 1 -20.91 -8.02 -15.93
CA MET A 1 -20.74 -8.94 -14.78
C MET A 1 -19.36 -8.68 -14.17
N LYS A 2 -19.26 -8.15 -12.94
CA LYS A 2 -17.95 -8.05 -12.24
C LYS A 2 -17.57 -9.46 -11.75
N LYS A 3 -16.38 -9.96 -12.08
CA LYS A 3 -15.87 -11.22 -11.53
C LYS A 3 -15.47 -10.99 -10.06
N ASN A 4 -15.87 -11.88 -9.14
CA ASN A 4 -15.37 -11.91 -7.77
C ASN A 4 -13.93 -12.46 -7.75
N LEU A 5 -12.99 -11.65 -8.22
CA LEU A 5 -11.57 -11.99 -8.25
C LEU A 5 -10.86 -11.24 -7.13
N THR A 6 -10.17 -11.96 -6.24
CA THR A 6 -9.22 -11.35 -5.31
C THR A 6 -7.86 -11.33 -5.98
N LEU A 7 -7.32 -10.15 -6.23
CA LEU A 7 -6.00 -9.96 -6.84
C LEU A 7 -5.00 -9.58 -5.76
N LEU A 8 -3.92 -10.35 -5.63
CA LEU A 8 -2.76 -9.97 -4.83
C LEU A 8 -1.67 -9.49 -5.80
N MET A 9 -1.24 -8.24 -5.64
CA MET A 9 -0.21 -7.64 -6.48
C MET A 9 1.00 -7.27 -5.62
N VAL A 10 2.19 -7.69 -6.06
CA VAL A 10 3.47 -7.30 -5.45
C VAL A 10 4.15 -6.35 -6.43
N SER A 11 4.41 -5.13 -5.98
CA SER A 11 5.02 -4.06 -6.80
C SER A 11 6.10 -3.36 -5.99
N HIS A 12 7.17 -2.95 -6.66
CA HIS A 12 8.16 -2.01 -6.11
C HIS A 12 7.74 -0.54 -6.33
N SER A 13 6.72 -0.30 -7.16
CA SER A 13 6.12 1.02 -7.42
C SER A 13 4.81 1.15 -6.65
N LEU A 14 4.80 2.07 -5.69
CA LEU A 14 3.60 2.36 -4.88
C LEU A 14 2.52 3.10 -5.69
N GLU A 15 2.92 3.94 -6.63
CA GLU A 15 1.99 4.67 -7.52
C GLU A 15 1.17 3.72 -8.39
N ASP A 16 1.79 2.65 -8.89
CA ASP A 16 1.08 1.63 -9.66
C ASP A 16 0.19 0.76 -8.77
N ALA A 17 0.63 0.50 -7.54
CA ALA A 17 -0.19 -0.16 -6.52
C ALA A 17 -1.47 0.62 -6.22
N HIS A 18 -1.40 1.94 -6.11
CA HIS A 18 -2.57 2.78 -5.84
C HIS A 18 -3.58 2.83 -6.99
N LYS A 19 -3.12 2.80 -8.25
CA LYS A 19 -4.02 2.77 -9.42
C LYS A 19 -4.85 1.49 -9.50
N ILE A 20 -4.33 0.39 -8.94
CA ILE A 20 -4.89 -0.95 -9.12
C ILE A 20 -5.56 -1.46 -7.83
N ALA A 21 -5.00 -1.12 -6.66
CA ALA A 21 -5.41 -1.64 -5.37
C ALA A 21 -5.74 -0.50 -4.38
N PRO A 22 -7.01 -0.37 -3.95
CA PRO A 22 -7.39 0.64 -2.96
C PRO A 22 -6.93 0.30 -1.53
N ARG A 23 -6.54 -0.94 -1.27
CA ARG A 23 -6.01 -1.43 0.01
C ARG A 23 -4.59 -1.94 -0.17
N ALA A 24 -3.71 -1.63 0.77
CA ALA A 24 -2.34 -2.10 0.82
C ALA A 24 -2.03 -2.75 2.17
N LEU A 25 -1.15 -3.75 2.14
CA LEU A 25 -0.51 -4.34 3.31
C LEU A 25 0.99 -4.02 3.23
N VAL A 26 1.56 -3.46 4.29
CA VAL A 26 3.02 -3.29 4.40
C VAL A 26 3.54 -4.31 5.38
N ILE A 27 4.55 -5.06 4.94
CA ILE A 27 5.22 -6.08 5.75
C ILE A 27 6.63 -5.60 6.01
N ASP A 28 7.01 -5.50 7.27
CA ASP A 28 8.38 -5.25 7.71
C ASP A 28 8.79 -6.35 8.69
N ASN A 29 10.00 -6.90 8.52
CA ASN A 29 10.54 -8.00 9.33
C ASN A 29 9.56 -9.17 9.56
N GLY A 30 8.80 -9.54 8.52
CA GLY A 30 7.83 -10.65 8.56
C GLY A 30 6.52 -10.34 9.30
N THR A 31 6.32 -9.09 9.74
CA THR A 31 5.09 -8.64 10.43
C THR A 31 4.34 -7.64 9.57
N ILE A 32 3.01 -7.74 9.54
CA ILE A 32 2.18 -6.70 8.92
C ILE A 32 2.20 -5.47 9.82
N VAL A 33 2.85 -4.41 9.36
CA VAL A 33 2.98 -3.14 10.08
C VAL A 33 1.94 -2.12 9.62
N TYR A 34 1.28 -2.36 8.49
CA TYR A 34 0.18 -1.55 7.99
C TYR A 34 -0.85 -2.38 7.23
N ASP A 35 -2.11 -2.07 7.44
CA ASP A 35 -3.25 -2.60 6.69
C ASP A 35 -4.29 -1.51 6.52
N GLY A 36 -4.40 -0.97 5.31
CA GLY A 36 -5.26 0.19 5.10
C GLY A 36 -5.26 0.72 3.67
N ASN A 37 -5.68 1.98 3.52
CA ASN A 37 -5.80 2.63 2.22
C ASN A 37 -4.41 2.89 1.62
N THR A 38 -4.20 2.52 0.36
CA THR A 38 -2.94 2.80 -0.35
C THR A 38 -2.67 4.30 -0.49
N ALA A 39 -3.73 5.12 -0.57
CA ALA A 39 -3.63 6.57 -0.69
C ALA A 39 -2.94 7.23 0.52
N SER A 40 -3.21 6.74 1.73
CA SER A 40 -2.62 7.30 2.95
C SER A 40 -1.11 7.05 3.02
N LEU A 41 -0.64 5.92 2.47
CA LEU A 41 0.79 5.65 2.32
C LEU A 41 1.44 6.65 1.35
N ILE A 42 0.84 6.85 0.16
CA ILE A 42 1.36 7.75 -0.88
C ILE A 42 1.41 9.20 -0.41
N LYS A 43 0.42 9.64 0.35
CA LYS A 43 0.35 11.01 0.86
C LYS A 43 1.25 11.26 2.07
N GLY A 44 1.94 10.25 2.59
CA GLY A 44 2.72 10.41 3.82
C GLY A 44 1.84 10.70 5.04
N GLU A 45 0.60 10.20 5.08
CA GLU A 45 -0.34 10.44 6.19
C GLU A 45 -0.13 9.46 7.36
N VAL A 46 0.69 8.42 7.17
CA VAL A 46 0.92 7.34 8.15
C VAL A 46 2.40 7.07 8.33
N ASP A 47 2.80 6.66 9.53
CA ASP A 47 4.21 6.43 9.87
C ASP A 47 4.89 5.40 8.95
N GLN A 48 4.14 4.41 8.48
CA GLN A 48 4.63 3.36 7.59
C GLN A 48 4.97 3.86 6.18
N SER A 49 4.58 5.09 5.82
CA SER A 49 5.06 5.76 4.61
C SER A 49 6.58 5.93 4.59
N LEU A 50 7.20 6.13 5.75
CA LEU A 50 8.65 6.25 5.87
C LEU A 50 9.38 4.96 5.45
N LEU A 51 8.80 3.79 5.76
CA LEU A 51 9.36 2.49 5.36
C LEU A 51 9.41 2.32 3.83
N LEU A 52 8.57 3.09 3.13
CA LEU A 52 8.46 3.11 1.68
C LEU A 52 9.22 4.28 1.05
N GLY A 53 9.98 5.05 1.85
CA GLY A 53 10.75 6.20 1.40
C GLY A 53 9.92 7.45 1.10
N ILE A 54 8.67 7.50 1.58
CA ILE A 54 7.75 8.63 1.38
C ILE A 54 7.83 9.56 2.59
N PRO A 55 8.21 10.83 2.43
CA PRO A 55 8.26 11.79 3.52
C PRO A 55 6.85 12.15 3.99
N PHE A 56 6.72 12.55 5.26
CA PHE A 56 5.47 13.10 5.78
C PHE A 56 5.11 14.41 5.08
N ASN A 57 3.81 14.63 4.90
CA ASN A 57 3.25 15.85 4.33
C ASN A 57 2.78 16.84 5.41
#